data_AF-A0A8H7G5S2-F1
#
_entry.id   AF-A0A8H7G5S2-F1
#
_cell.length_a   1.000
_cell.length_b   1.000
_cell.length_c   1.000
_cell.angle_alpha   90.00
_cell.angle_beta   90.00
_cell.angle_gamma   90.00
#
_symmetry.space_group_name_H-M   'P 1'
#
loop_
_entity.id
_entity.type
_entity.pdbx_description
1 polymer ?
#
loop_
_entity_poly.entity_id
_entity_poly.type
_entity_poly.pdbx_seq_one_letter_code
_entity_poly.pdbx_strand_id
1 'polypeptide(L)'
;MGAVASVIPVITAVVAVVARVVHLFKDQEATESPVFEAIQEEDKKQTAAEPEAREVTEAPDNADQERRDAEERARKAEAARVQQAEIARVARENAERYRQEGERQRKNAEESARRERVAQEDARQVKLQAEEAAERARIQHETAKEAERIAREEAQRARQAAEEVGRKWREGIQPEVWPTKDELNQTKKRLGYVEGFYHFAVAGIAGGGKSSLINALRGVTNGSPSAARTGITETTREIARYADPDRSLPFVWYDVPGAGTLSIPGWQYFDQQGLYIFDCIILLFDNRFTATDIAILQNCARFKIPAYIVRSKSDQNMSNVLKDVRRAYKKDRLSKTELRERAKEIYTRGTRENVERELKRAEPPLPSQRVYMVSQDILCHLRIANGLGNLDESDEDGMLEEDELLANVVDEGELLRDILVDAKDRRPTKQKASGQSFDKAQRSRV
;
A
#
# COMPACT_ATOMS: atom_id res chain seq x y z
N MET A 1 27.68 60.86 -4.62
CA MET A 1 28.43 60.86 -5.91
C MET A 1 27.99 59.61 -6.68
N GLY A 2 27.76 59.70 -8.00
CA GLY A 2 27.41 58.56 -8.88
C GLY A 2 26.05 57.88 -8.62
N ALA A 3 25.15 57.59 -9.58
CA ALA A 3 25.16 57.70 -11.05
C ALA A 3 26.28 56.90 -11.75
N VAL A 4 26.07 56.17 -12.86
CA VAL A 4 24.97 56.07 -13.85
C VAL A 4 24.93 54.60 -14.38
N ALA A 5 23.98 54.02 -15.14
CA ALA A 5 22.81 54.48 -15.92
C ALA A 5 21.76 53.31 -16.13
N SER A 6 20.53 53.56 -16.62
CA SER A 6 20.04 53.31 -18.02
C SER A 6 19.46 51.90 -18.32
N VAL A 7 18.33 51.68 -19.03
CA VAL A 7 17.24 52.53 -19.59
C VAL A 7 15.97 51.66 -19.74
N ILE A 8 14.88 51.93 -19.02
CA ILE A 8 13.56 52.51 -19.43
C ILE A 8 12.59 51.58 -20.25
N PRO A 9 11.30 51.46 -19.85
CA PRO A 9 10.25 50.64 -20.52
C PRO A 9 9.15 51.44 -21.27
N VAL A 10 8.21 50.72 -21.90
CA VAL A 10 6.99 51.20 -22.60
C VAL A 10 5.86 50.18 -22.30
N ILE A 11 4.83 50.47 -21.47
CA ILE A 11 3.51 51.10 -21.77
C ILE A 11 2.53 50.09 -22.43
N THR A 12 1.29 49.82 -21.95
CA THR A 12 0.43 50.42 -20.89
C THR A 12 -0.65 49.46 -20.33
N ALA A 13 -1.28 49.80 -19.18
CA ALA A 13 -2.59 49.28 -18.72
C ALA A 13 -3.77 50.00 -19.46
N VAL A 14 -5.06 49.67 -19.40
CA VAL A 14 -6.07 49.61 -18.29
C VAL A 14 -7.34 48.98 -18.94
N VAL A 15 -8.06 47.95 -18.47
CA VAL A 15 -8.79 47.67 -17.20
C VAL A 15 -10.11 48.47 -16.99
N ALA A 16 -11.24 47.84 -17.35
CA ALA A 16 -12.64 48.21 -16.98
C ALA A 16 -13.20 49.52 -17.64
N VAL A 17 -14.50 49.82 -17.69
CA VAL A 17 -15.65 49.45 -16.82
C VAL A 17 -16.97 49.18 -17.62
N VAL A 18 -17.48 47.95 -17.50
CA VAL A 18 -18.91 47.52 -17.29
C VAL A 18 -20.05 47.95 -18.26
N ALA A 19 -20.80 46.91 -18.70
CA ALA A 19 -22.24 46.86 -19.05
C ALA A 19 -22.77 47.43 -20.40
N ARG A 20 -23.94 46.99 -20.91
CA ARG A 20 -24.66 45.68 -20.87
C ARG A 20 -25.86 45.71 -21.83
N VAL A 21 -25.97 44.72 -22.74
CA VAL A 21 -27.20 44.25 -23.45
C VAL A 21 -28.04 45.25 -24.28
N VAL A 22 -27.98 45.06 -25.59
CA VAL A 22 -29.07 45.05 -26.61
C VAL A 22 -30.47 45.61 -26.25
N HIS A 23 -30.84 46.76 -26.85
CA HIS A 23 -32.00 46.99 -27.75
C HIS A 23 -31.99 48.48 -28.19
N LEU A 24 -31.88 48.80 -29.49
CA LEU A 24 -32.96 49.04 -30.47
C LEU A 24 -33.86 50.29 -30.23
N PHE A 25 -33.55 51.33 -31.02
CA PHE A 25 -34.49 52.27 -31.70
C PHE A 25 -35.32 53.33 -30.92
N LYS A 26 -35.67 54.37 -31.70
CA LYS A 26 -36.63 55.48 -31.47
C LYS A 26 -36.15 56.64 -30.56
N ASP A 27 -36.43 57.92 -30.85
CA ASP A 27 -37.21 58.51 -31.96
C ASP A 27 -36.71 59.91 -32.39
N GLN A 28 -36.85 60.20 -33.70
CA GLN A 28 -37.27 61.44 -34.40
C GLN A 28 -36.74 62.85 -33.98
N GLU A 29 -36.46 63.82 -34.87
CA GLU A 29 -36.71 64.01 -36.33
C GLU A 29 -35.37 64.33 -37.09
N ALA A 30 -35.20 65.03 -38.25
CA ALA A 30 -36.07 65.86 -39.11
C ALA A 30 -35.54 66.08 -40.55
N THR A 31 -36.33 66.80 -41.36
CA THR A 31 -36.04 67.50 -42.64
C THR A 31 -35.41 66.70 -43.81
N GLU A 32 -36.27 66.39 -44.79
CA GLU A 32 -36.13 66.57 -46.26
C GLU A 32 -34.76 66.30 -46.95
N SER A 33 -34.56 65.36 -47.92
CA SER A 33 -35.27 65.02 -49.19
C SER A 33 -34.53 65.60 -50.45
N PRO A 34 -34.43 64.91 -51.63
CA PRO A 34 -34.39 63.46 -51.87
C PRO A 34 -33.46 62.96 -53.04
N VAL A 35 -33.05 61.68 -52.98
CA VAL A 35 -33.08 60.66 -54.07
C VAL A 35 -32.24 60.80 -55.39
N PHE A 36 -31.30 59.84 -55.53
CA PHE A 36 -30.81 59.12 -56.74
C PHE A 36 -29.69 59.67 -57.68
N GLU A 37 -28.99 58.69 -58.26
CA GLU A 37 -27.90 58.79 -59.25
C GLU A 37 -28.41 58.54 -60.68
N ALA A 38 -27.80 59.14 -61.71
CA ALA A 38 -27.36 58.45 -62.96
C ALA A 38 -26.75 59.40 -64.03
N ILE A 39 -25.45 59.20 -64.25
CA ILE A 39 -24.55 59.41 -65.40
C ILE A 39 -25.17 59.61 -66.83
N GLN A 40 -24.47 60.46 -67.63
CA GLN A 40 -24.51 60.64 -69.11
C GLN A 40 -25.77 61.31 -69.75
N GLU A 41 -25.69 61.98 -70.90
CA GLU A 41 -24.59 62.14 -71.89
C GLU A 41 -24.45 63.62 -72.40
N GLU A 42 -23.60 63.85 -73.40
CA GLU A 42 -23.27 65.18 -73.98
C GLU A 42 -24.26 65.70 -75.06
N ASP A 43 -23.97 66.92 -75.53
CA ASP A 43 -24.35 67.52 -76.82
C ASP A 43 -25.83 67.91 -77.07
N LYS A 44 -26.14 69.18 -76.78
CA LYS A 44 -26.15 70.19 -77.86
C LYS A 44 -26.03 71.64 -77.41
N LYS A 45 -25.17 72.38 -78.13
CA LYS A 45 -25.26 73.85 -78.25
C LYS A 45 -26.25 74.22 -79.35
N GLN A 46 -26.65 75.50 -79.39
CA GLN A 46 -27.49 76.14 -80.41
C GLN A 46 -28.99 75.74 -80.35
N THR A 47 -29.96 76.64 -80.54
CA THR A 47 -29.95 78.12 -80.69
C THR A 47 -31.36 78.66 -80.39
N ALA A 48 -31.49 79.82 -79.72
CA ALA A 48 -32.74 80.59 -79.64
C ALA A 48 -32.55 82.01 -79.08
N ALA A 49 -32.07 82.98 -79.88
CA ALA A 49 -32.12 84.42 -79.55
C ALA A 49 -31.76 85.34 -80.74
N GLU A 50 -32.63 85.42 -81.75
CA GLU A 50 -32.80 86.53 -82.74
C GLU A 50 -34.01 86.14 -83.64
N PRO A 51 -34.70 87.07 -84.35
CA PRO A 51 -34.22 88.36 -84.84
C PRO A 51 -35.07 89.60 -84.48
N GLU A 52 -34.50 90.79 -84.69
CA GLU A 52 -35.26 92.00 -85.06
C GLU A 52 -35.24 92.20 -86.59
N ALA A 53 -36.15 93.03 -87.12
CA ALA A 53 -36.43 93.10 -88.55
C ALA A 53 -36.18 94.47 -89.20
N ARG A 54 -35.72 94.46 -90.46
CA ARG A 54 -36.14 95.35 -91.57
C ARG A 54 -35.54 94.85 -92.90
N GLU A 55 -36.39 94.48 -93.86
CA GLU A 55 -36.69 95.25 -95.11
C GLU A 55 -35.64 94.99 -96.22
N VAL A 56 -35.95 94.86 -97.53
CA VAL A 56 -37.08 95.33 -98.37
C VAL A 56 -37.35 94.31 -99.53
N THR A 57 -38.59 94.23 -100.06
CA THR A 57 -39.02 93.64 -101.40
C THR A 57 -38.79 92.13 -101.68
N GLU A 58 -39.63 91.37 -102.42
CA GLU A 58 -40.92 91.64 -103.10
C GLU A 58 -41.79 90.34 -103.32
N ALA A 59 -43.10 90.55 -103.49
CA ALA A 59 -44.25 89.74 -104.00
C ALA A 59 -44.08 88.38 -104.77
N PRO A 60 -45.17 87.57 -105.00
CA PRO A 60 -46.40 87.35 -104.19
C PRO A 60 -47.01 85.90 -104.21
N ASP A 61 -48.16 85.76 -103.52
CA ASP A 61 -49.39 84.97 -103.85
C ASP A 61 -49.72 83.56 -103.32
N ASN A 62 -51.04 83.38 -103.13
CA ASN A 62 -51.87 82.19 -102.81
C ASN A 62 -51.74 81.53 -101.42
N ALA A 63 -52.66 81.87 -100.51
CA ALA A 63 -52.86 81.21 -99.22
C ALA A 63 -54.35 80.97 -98.91
N ASP A 64 -54.77 79.70 -98.82
CA ASP A 64 -56.06 79.29 -98.23
C ASP A 64 -56.07 77.79 -97.82
N GLN A 65 -55.30 76.96 -98.52
CA GLN A 65 -55.23 75.50 -98.29
C GLN A 65 -54.70 75.10 -96.90
N GLU A 66 -53.73 75.85 -96.34
CA GLU A 66 -52.91 75.41 -95.19
C GLU A 66 -53.67 75.35 -93.85
N ARG A 67 -54.74 76.13 -93.67
CA ARG A 67 -55.39 76.28 -92.36
C ARG A 67 -56.07 75.00 -91.86
N ARG A 68 -56.62 74.18 -92.75
CA ARG A 68 -57.35 72.94 -92.36
C ARG A 68 -56.41 71.83 -91.91
N ASP A 69 -55.23 71.76 -92.51
CA ASP A 69 -54.18 70.81 -92.16
C ASP A 69 -53.62 71.02 -90.75
N ALA A 70 -53.64 72.25 -90.24
CA ALA A 70 -53.08 72.58 -88.93
C ALA A 70 -53.90 72.00 -87.75
N GLU A 71 -55.23 72.12 -87.81
CA GLU A 71 -56.12 71.68 -86.71
C GLU A 71 -56.13 70.16 -86.53
N GLU A 72 -56.11 69.39 -87.62
CA GLU A 72 -56.09 67.92 -87.54
C GLU A 72 -54.76 67.39 -86.97
N ARG A 73 -53.64 68.06 -87.29
CA ARG A 73 -52.31 67.75 -86.72
C ARG A 73 -52.27 68.02 -85.21
N ALA A 74 -52.84 69.13 -84.75
CA ALA A 74 -52.91 69.47 -83.33
C ALA A 74 -53.68 68.42 -82.52
N ARG A 75 -54.85 67.99 -83.01
CA ARG A 75 -55.70 66.99 -82.33
C ARG A 75 -55.03 65.61 -82.25
N LYS A 76 -54.29 65.20 -83.28
CA LYS A 76 -53.50 63.96 -83.28
C LYS A 76 -52.30 64.06 -82.31
N ALA A 77 -51.65 65.21 -82.21
CA ALA A 77 -50.53 65.43 -81.28
C ALA A 77 -50.97 65.38 -79.81
N GLU A 78 -52.15 65.91 -79.48
CA GLU A 78 -52.71 65.85 -78.12
C GLU A 78 -53.05 64.40 -77.71
N ALA A 79 -53.77 63.67 -78.58
CA ALA A 79 -54.10 62.26 -78.33
C ALA A 79 -52.84 61.38 -78.16
N ALA A 80 -51.82 61.60 -78.99
CA ALA A 80 -50.51 60.94 -78.85
C ALA A 80 -49.84 61.27 -77.52
N ARG A 81 -49.88 62.54 -77.07
CA ARG A 81 -49.32 62.96 -75.77
C ARG A 81 -49.96 62.24 -74.59
N VAL A 82 -51.29 62.06 -74.59
CA VAL A 82 -52.01 61.34 -73.53
C VAL A 82 -51.62 59.86 -73.51
N GLN A 83 -51.56 59.18 -74.67
CA GLN A 83 -51.04 57.81 -74.75
C GLN A 83 -49.59 57.70 -74.26
N GLN A 84 -48.71 58.62 -74.67
CA GLN A 84 -47.30 58.64 -74.25
C GLN A 84 -47.17 58.76 -72.73
N ALA A 85 -48.00 59.59 -72.10
CA ALA A 85 -48.01 59.80 -70.65
C ALA A 85 -48.54 58.58 -69.87
N GLU A 86 -49.58 57.91 -70.36
CA GLU A 86 -50.10 56.69 -69.72
C GLU A 86 -49.13 55.51 -69.85
N ILE A 87 -48.50 55.33 -71.02
CA ILE A 87 -47.41 54.37 -71.23
C ILE A 87 -46.24 54.67 -70.25
N ALA A 88 -45.87 55.94 -70.08
CA ALA A 88 -44.83 56.35 -69.14
C ALA A 88 -45.21 56.11 -67.67
N ARG A 89 -46.48 56.25 -67.28
CA ARG A 89 -46.96 55.90 -65.92
C ARG A 89 -46.81 54.41 -65.65
N VAL A 90 -47.33 53.57 -66.55
CA VAL A 90 -47.27 52.10 -66.43
C VAL A 90 -45.83 51.60 -66.45
N ALA A 91 -44.95 52.20 -67.25
CA ALA A 91 -43.53 51.88 -67.25
C ALA A 91 -42.85 52.19 -65.89
N ARG A 92 -43.21 53.30 -65.24
CA ARG A 92 -42.69 53.66 -63.91
C ARG A 92 -43.21 52.73 -62.81
N GLU A 93 -44.51 52.46 -62.75
CA GLU A 93 -45.10 51.54 -61.77
C GLU A 93 -44.49 50.13 -61.88
N ASN A 94 -44.28 49.63 -63.10
CA ASN A 94 -43.60 48.35 -63.31
C ASN A 94 -42.12 48.39 -62.91
N ALA A 95 -41.40 49.46 -63.24
CA ALA A 95 -40.00 49.62 -62.82
C ALA A 95 -39.83 49.68 -61.29
N GLU A 96 -40.75 50.32 -60.57
CA GLU A 96 -40.75 50.33 -59.10
C GLU A 96 -41.06 48.96 -58.50
N ARG A 97 -42.03 48.21 -59.07
CA ARG A 97 -42.30 46.81 -58.66
C ARG A 97 -41.06 45.93 -58.85
N TYR A 98 -40.41 45.99 -60.01
CA TYR A 98 -39.19 45.21 -60.24
C TYR A 98 -38.03 45.60 -59.31
N ARG A 99 -37.89 46.88 -58.94
CA ARG A 99 -36.92 47.32 -57.91
C ARG A 99 -37.26 46.72 -56.54
N GLN A 100 -38.51 46.81 -56.10
CA GLN A 100 -38.95 46.28 -54.80
C GLN A 100 -38.83 44.75 -54.72
N GLU A 101 -39.18 44.03 -55.79
CA GLU A 101 -39.00 42.59 -55.87
C GLU A 101 -37.51 42.20 -55.87
N GLY A 102 -36.67 42.91 -56.63
CA GLY A 102 -35.22 42.70 -56.64
C GLY A 102 -34.57 42.95 -55.28
N GLU A 103 -34.96 44.01 -54.57
CA GLU A 103 -34.53 44.27 -53.19
C GLU A 103 -34.97 43.17 -52.22
N ARG A 104 -36.21 42.69 -52.35
CA ARG A 104 -36.77 41.66 -51.48
C ARG A 104 -36.11 40.30 -51.72
N GLN A 105 -35.85 39.95 -52.98
CA GLN A 105 -35.05 38.77 -53.33
C GLN A 105 -33.62 38.89 -52.79
N ARG A 106 -32.97 40.05 -52.95
CA ARG A 106 -31.62 40.30 -52.42
C ARG A 106 -31.56 40.14 -50.90
N LYS A 107 -32.49 40.76 -50.15
CA LYS A 107 -32.58 40.64 -48.68
C LYS A 107 -32.82 39.19 -48.24
N ASN A 108 -33.71 38.46 -48.91
CA ASN A 108 -33.97 37.05 -48.61
C ASN A 108 -32.74 36.16 -48.90
N ALA A 109 -32.03 36.40 -50.01
CA ALA A 109 -30.83 35.66 -50.38
C ALA A 109 -29.67 35.94 -49.41
N GLU A 110 -29.50 37.20 -48.99
CA GLU A 110 -28.50 37.62 -48.01
C GLU A 110 -28.78 37.02 -46.62
N GLU A 111 -30.05 36.96 -46.19
CA GLU A 111 -30.41 36.27 -44.95
C GLU A 111 -30.22 34.75 -45.04
N SER A 112 -30.57 34.11 -46.17
CA SER A 112 -30.33 32.68 -46.40
C SER A 112 -28.84 32.36 -46.33
N ALA A 113 -28.01 33.10 -47.06
CA ALA A 113 -26.55 32.94 -47.04
C ALA A 113 -25.94 33.20 -45.65
N ARG A 114 -26.54 34.10 -44.85
CA ARG A 114 -26.14 34.30 -43.45
C ARG A 114 -26.49 33.10 -42.57
N ARG A 115 -27.70 32.53 -42.72
CA ARG A 115 -28.14 31.32 -41.99
C ARG A 115 -27.27 30.11 -42.35
N GLU A 116 -26.95 29.92 -43.64
CA GLU A 116 -26.04 28.85 -44.09
C GLU A 116 -24.62 29.01 -43.53
N ARG A 117 -24.07 30.23 -43.48
CA ARG A 117 -22.76 30.49 -42.87
C ARG A 117 -22.73 30.13 -41.38
N VAL A 118 -23.77 30.51 -40.63
CA VAL A 118 -23.87 30.14 -39.20
C VAL A 118 -23.96 28.62 -39.04
N ALA A 119 -24.83 27.97 -39.81
CA ALA A 119 -24.97 26.51 -39.76
C ALA A 119 -23.68 25.76 -40.16
N GLN A 120 -22.91 26.28 -41.12
CA GLN A 120 -21.58 25.73 -41.47
C GLN A 120 -20.56 25.92 -40.35
N GLU A 121 -20.58 27.06 -39.66
CA GLU A 121 -19.66 27.34 -38.56
C GLU A 121 -19.99 26.51 -37.31
N ASP A 122 -21.27 26.38 -36.96
CA ASP A 122 -21.74 25.49 -35.90
C ASP A 122 -21.40 24.01 -36.21
N ALA A 123 -21.60 23.56 -37.45
CA ALA A 123 -21.23 22.21 -37.88
C ALA A 123 -19.72 21.96 -37.80
N ARG A 124 -18.88 22.97 -38.09
CA ARG A 124 -17.42 22.90 -37.89
C ARG A 124 -17.06 22.76 -36.42
N GLN A 125 -17.68 23.55 -35.53
CA GLN A 125 -17.44 23.49 -34.09
C GLN A 125 -17.85 22.13 -33.49
N VAL A 126 -19.03 21.62 -33.85
CA VAL A 126 -19.48 20.28 -33.42
C VAL A 126 -18.54 19.18 -33.94
N LYS A 127 -18.07 19.28 -35.19
CA LYS A 127 -17.09 18.32 -35.74
C LYS A 127 -15.75 18.37 -34.99
N LEU A 128 -15.23 19.56 -34.70
CA LEU A 128 -13.97 19.73 -33.97
C LEU A 128 -14.08 19.16 -32.54
N GLN A 129 -15.18 19.43 -31.84
CA GLN A 129 -15.45 18.87 -30.51
C GLN A 129 -15.58 17.33 -30.54
N ALA A 130 -16.19 16.77 -31.58
CA ALA A 130 -16.26 15.32 -31.77
C ALA A 130 -14.89 14.68 -32.05
N GLU A 131 -14.03 15.35 -32.84
CA GLU A 131 -12.66 14.90 -33.11
C GLU A 131 -11.78 14.98 -31.85
N GLU A 132 -11.86 16.06 -31.07
CA GLU A 132 -11.20 16.16 -29.76
C GLU A 132 -11.69 15.10 -28.76
N ALA A 133 -13.00 14.85 -28.69
CA ALA A 133 -13.57 13.85 -27.79
C ALA A 133 -13.15 12.43 -28.18
N ALA A 134 -13.10 12.12 -29.48
CA ALA A 134 -12.62 10.84 -29.99
C ALA A 134 -11.13 10.61 -29.67
N GLU A 135 -10.29 11.64 -29.80
CA GLU A 135 -8.86 11.53 -29.50
C GLU A 135 -8.59 11.40 -27.99
N ARG A 136 -9.30 12.15 -27.15
CA ARG A 136 -9.27 11.97 -25.68
C ARG A 136 -9.70 10.55 -25.28
N ALA A 137 -10.74 10.00 -25.92
CA ALA A 137 -11.20 8.63 -25.68
C ALA A 137 -10.17 7.57 -26.13
N ARG A 138 -9.46 7.79 -27.25
CA ARG A 138 -8.34 6.92 -27.68
C ARG A 138 -7.22 6.90 -26.65
N ILE A 139 -6.74 8.08 -26.24
CA ILE A 139 -5.66 8.22 -25.25
C ILE A 139 -6.07 7.55 -23.92
N GLN A 140 -7.31 7.72 -23.47
CA GLN A 140 -7.84 7.03 -22.28
C GLN A 140 -7.89 5.50 -22.44
N HIS A 141 -8.29 5.00 -23.61
CA HIS A 141 -8.35 3.57 -23.90
C HIS A 141 -6.96 2.93 -24.04
N GLU A 142 -5.98 3.63 -24.61
CA GLU A 142 -4.59 3.16 -24.68
C GLU A 142 -3.89 3.19 -23.32
N THR A 143 -4.04 4.27 -22.55
CA THR A 143 -3.50 4.34 -21.17
C THR A 143 -4.18 3.32 -20.24
N ALA A 144 -5.48 3.06 -20.39
CA ALA A 144 -6.17 1.98 -19.66
C ALA A 144 -5.65 0.59 -20.07
N LYS A 145 -5.40 0.34 -21.36
CA LYS A 145 -4.80 -0.93 -21.82
C LYS A 145 -3.38 -1.13 -21.30
N GLU A 146 -2.56 -0.09 -21.26
CA GLU A 146 -1.20 -0.17 -20.75
C GLU A 146 -1.17 -0.37 -19.23
N ALA A 147 -2.05 0.32 -18.49
CA ALA A 147 -2.25 0.08 -17.07
C ALA A 147 -2.75 -1.36 -16.81
N GLU A 148 -3.65 -1.89 -17.64
CA GLU A 148 -4.09 -3.29 -17.55
C GLU A 148 -2.95 -4.27 -17.88
N ARG A 149 -2.11 -3.98 -18.89
CA ARG A 149 -0.93 -4.79 -19.21
C ARG A 149 0.04 -4.87 -18.03
N ILE A 150 0.37 -3.72 -17.44
CA ILE A 150 1.25 -3.63 -16.27
C ILE A 150 0.65 -4.41 -15.09
N ALA A 151 -0.63 -4.18 -14.75
CA ALA A 151 -1.29 -4.88 -13.65
C ALA A 151 -1.40 -6.40 -13.89
N ARG A 152 -1.61 -6.85 -15.14
CA ARG A 152 -1.59 -8.27 -15.51
C ARG A 152 -0.18 -8.87 -15.37
N GLU A 153 0.86 -8.15 -15.79
CA GLU A 153 2.25 -8.60 -15.65
C GLU A 153 2.70 -8.66 -14.19
N GLU A 154 2.34 -7.68 -13.36
CA GLU A 154 2.57 -7.72 -11.91
C GLU A 154 1.81 -8.85 -11.23
N ALA A 155 0.52 -9.03 -11.56
CA ALA A 155 -0.27 -10.15 -11.05
C ALA A 155 0.28 -11.51 -11.51
N GLN A 156 0.80 -11.61 -12.73
CA GLN A 156 1.43 -12.85 -13.23
C GLN A 156 2.77 -13.12 -12.53
N ARG A 157 3.61 -12.10 -12.32
CA ARG A 157 4.86 -12.23 -11.53
C ARG A 157 4.56 -12.62 -10.09
N ALA A 158 3.55 -12.01 -9.46
CA ALA A 158 3.11 -12.34 -8.11
C ALA A 158 2.58 -13.78 -8.01
N ARG A 159 1.81 -14.25 -9.01
CA ARG A 159 1.37 -15.66 -9.11
C ARG A 159 2.55 -16.60 -9.30
N GLN A 160 3.48 -16.31 -10.20
CA GLN A 160 4.67 -17.13 -10.44
C GLN A 160 5.57 -17.21 -9.19
N ALA A 161 5.78 -16.10 -8.48
CA ALA A 161 6.48 -16.08 -7.21
C ALA A 161 5.76 -16.90 -6.13
N ALA A 162 4.43 -16.77 -6.01
CA ALA A 162 3.62 -17.57 -5.09
C ALA A 162 3.59 -19.07 -5.46
N GLU A 163 3.64 -19.42 -6.74
CA GLU A 163 3.74 -20.80 -7.23
C GLU A 163 5.14 -21.38 -7.04
N GLU A 164 6.20 -20.59 -7.19
CA GLU A 164 7.58 -21.02 -6.94
C GLU A 164 7.83 -21.22 -5.44
N VAL A 165 7.34 -20.29 -4.61
CA VAL A 165 7.27 -20.46 -3.14
C VAL A 165 6.42 -21.69 -2.81
N GLY A 166 5.23 -21.82 -3.40
CA GLY A 166 4.34 -22.98 -3.29
C GLY A 166 4.96 -24.32 -3.74
N ARG A 167 5.95 -24.26 -4.64
CA ARG A 167 6.71 -25.42 -5.12
C ARG A 167 7.82 -25.79 -4.14
N LYS A 168 8.61 -24.81 -3.69
CA LYS A 168 9.61 -24.97 -2.63
C LYS A 168 8.99 -25.53 -1.34
N TRP A 169 7.77 -25.09 -0.98
CA TRP A 169 6.99 -25.70 0.11
C TRP A 169 6.69 -27.19 -0.10
N ARG A 170 6.32 -27.61 -1.33
CA ARG A 170 6.07 -29.02 -1.67
C ARG A 170 7.35 -29.86 -1.79
N GLU A 171 8.46 -29.22 -2.14
CA GLU A 171 9.80 -29.82 -2.26
C GLU A 171 10.57 -29.83 -0.92
N GLY A 172 9.95 -29.37 0.18
CA GLY A 172 10.55 -29.33 1.52
C GLY A 172 11.58 -28.21 1.74
N ILE A 173 11.83 -27.38 0.72
CA ILE A 173 12.80 -26.28 0.76
C ILE A 173 12.20 -25.11 1.53
N GLN A 174 12.42 -25.11 2.85
CA GLN A 174 12.00 -24.03 3.74
C GLN A 174 12.79 -22.74 3.42
N PRO A 175 12.14 -21.61 3.11
CA PRO A 175 12.83 -20.35 2.88
C PRO A 175 13.41 -19.81 4.20
N GLU A 176 14.72 -19.58 4.25
CA GLU A 176 15.40 -18.94 5.37
C GLU A 176 15.05 -17.43 5.45
N VAL A 177 13.82 -17.09 5.82
CA VAL A 177 13.39 -15.71 6.03
C VAL A 177 14.05 -15.17 7.30
N TRP A 178 15.01 -14.26 7.16
CA TRP A 178 15.64 -13.58 8.28
C TRP A 178 14.83 -12.33 8.64
N PRO A 179 14.46 -12.11 9.93
CA PRO A 179 13.67 -10.97 10.34
C PRO A 179 14.43 -9.66 10.08
N THR A 180 13.71 -8.66 9.62
CA THR A 180 14.24 -7.31 9.43
C THR A 180 14.60 -6.66 10.77
N LYS A 181 15.41 -5.60 10.72
CA LYS A 181 15.74 -4.81 11.93
C LYS A 181 14.49 -4.23 12.59
N ASP A 182 13.46 -3.90 11.82
CA ASP A 182 12.24 -3.31 12.35
C ASP A 182 11.32 -4.36 12.99
N GLU A 183 11.21 -5.57 12.42
CA GLU A 183 10.55 -6.71 13.07
C GLU A 183 11.27 -7.12 14.37
N LEU A 184 12.61 -7.15 14.36
CA LEU A 184 13.42 -7.40 15.56
C LEU A 184 13.10 -6.37 16.66
N ASN A 185 13.10 -5.07 16.31
CA ASN A 185 12.81 -3.97 17.23
C ASN A 185 11.35 -3.99 17.72
N GLN A 186 10.39 -4.36 16.86
CA GLN A 186 8.98 -4.52 17.22
C GLN A 186 8.76 -5.70 18.18
N THR A 187 9.38 -6.86 17.91
CA THR A 187 9.30 -8.03 18.79
C THR A 187 10.03 -7.77 20.12
N LYS A 188 11.20 -7.12 20.13
CA LYS A 188 11.85 -6.68 21.38
C LYS A 188 10.95 -5.77 22.22
N LYS A 189 10.23 -4.82 21.59
CA LYS A 189 9.24 -3.96 22.29
C LYS A 189 8.04 -4.76 22.80
N ARG A 190 7.42 -5.57 21.94
CA ARG A 190 6.23 -6.40 22.23
C ARG A 190 6.46 -7.36 23.41
N LEU A 191 7.65 -7.95 23.50
CA LEU A 191 8.03 -8.89 24.55
C LEU A 191 8.81 -8.23 25.71
N GLY A 192 8.92 -6.90 25.72
CA GLY A 192 9.58 -6.13 26.77
C GLY A 192 11.03 -6.54 27.03
N TYR A 193 11.81 -6.81 25.99
CA TYR A 193 13.25 -7.07 26.10
C TYR A 193 13.95 -5.85 26.72
N VAL A 194 14.94 -6.07 27.59
CA VAL A 194 15.65 -5.00 28.32
C VAL A 194 17.15 -5.21 28.22
N GLU A 195 17.82 -4.35 27.46
CA GLU A 195 19.28 -4.40 27.28
C GLU A 195 20.03 -4.45 28.63
N GLY A 196 20.93 -5.41 28.77
CA GLY A 196 21.71 -5.65 30.00
C GLY A 196 21.16 -6.76 30.90
N PHE A 197 19.95 -7.25 30.65
CA PHE A 197 19.46 -8.53 31.19
C PHE A 197 19.82 -9.68 30.22
N TYR A 198 19.72 -10.92 30.71
CA TYR A 198 19.83 -12.14 29.90
C TYR A 198 18.44 -12.80 29.84
N HIS A 199 17.92 -12.98 28.64
CA HIS A 199 16.54 -13.38 28.38
C HIS A 199 16.48 -14.86 27.96
N PHE A 200 15.91 -15.70 28.83
CA PHE A 200 15.66 -17.12 28.61
C PHE A 200 14.22 -17.37 28.17
N ALA A 201 14.00 -18.07 27.06
CA ALA A 201 12.67 -18.56 26.68
C ALA A 201 12.53 -20.07 26.87
N VAL A 202 11.49 -20.50 27.60
CA VAL A 202 11.15 -21.92 27.74
C VAL A 202 10.10 -22.27 26.68
N ALA A 203 10.53 -23.03 25.67
CA ALA A 203 9.73 -23.41 24.51
C ALA A 203 9.47 -24.92 24.48
N GLY A 204 8.48 -25.35 23.70
CA GLY A 204 8.08 -26.76 23.56
C GLY A 204 6.57 -26.98 23.68
N ILE A 205 6.16 -28.23 23.62
CA ILE A 205 4.74 -28.63 23.57
C ILE A 205 3.90 -28.17 24.77
N ALA A 206 2.58 -28.10 24.58
CA ALA A 206 1.64 -27.91 25.69
C ALA A 206 1.66 -29.13 26.65
N GLY A 207 1.33 -28.92 27.92
CA GLY A 207 1.38 -29.98 28.94
C GLY A 207 2.79 -30.45 29.36
N GLY A 208 3.86 -29.99 28.70
CA GLY A 208 5.26 -30.33 29.02
C GLY A 208 5.80 -29.77 30.35
N GLY A 209 5.04 -28.90 31.03
CA GLY A 209 5.39 -28.34 32.35
C GLY A 209 6.28 -27.08 32.30
N LYS A 210 6.20 -26.27 31.24
CA LYS A 210 7.07 -25.10 31.00
C LYS A 210 7.00 -24.05 32.11
N SER A 211 5.79 -23.64 32.49
CA SER A 211 5.54 -22.69 33.59
C SER A 211 6.12 -23.20 34.92
N SER A 212 5.94 -24.50 35.22
CA SER A 212 6.50 -25.14 36.42
C SER A 212 8.04 -25.20 36.41
N LEU A 213 8.66 -25.40 35.23
CA LEU A 213 10.13 -25.32 35.10
C LEU A 213 10.65 -23.90 35.36
N ILE A 214 9.93 -22.88 34.89
CA ILE A 214 10.26 -21.46 35.16
C ILE A 214 10.19 -21.17 36.66
N ASN A 215 9.19 -21.70 37.36
CA ASN A 215 9.07 -21.57 38.82
C ASN A 215 10.25 -22.22 39.54
N ALA A 216 10.58 -23.47 39.20
CA ALA A 216 11.72 -24.18 39.75
C ALA A 216 13.08 -23.49 39.47
N LEU A 217 13.30 -23.01 38.23
CA LEU A 217 14.51 -22.26 37.87
C LEU A 217 14.64 -20.92 38.59
N ARG A 218 13.52 -20.30 38.96
CA ARG A 218 13.45 -19.06 39.78
C ARG A 218 13.52 -19.31 41.29
N GLY A 219 13.44 -20.57 41.75
CA GLY A 219 13.36 -20.90 43.18
C GLY A 219 12.07 -20.40 43.82
N VAL A 220 10.94 -20.62 43.13
CA VAL A 220 9.58 -20.22 43.53
C VAL A 220 8.68 -21.45 43.49
N THR A 221 7.89 -21.69 44.54
CA THR A 221 6.95 -22.82 44.57
C THR A 221 5.69 -22.53 43.74
N ASN A 222 5.07 -23.57 43.17
CA ASN A 222 3.96 -23.40 42.22
C ASN A 222 2.67 -22.81 42.83
N GLY A 223 2.58 -22.72 44.17
CA GLY A 223 1.48 -22.06 44.88
C GLY A 223 1.70 -20.56 45.15
N SER A 224 2.94 -20.06 45.06
CA SER A 224 3.27 -18.68 45.41
C SER A 224 2.55 -17.66 44.51
N PRO A 225 2.09 -16.50 45.03
CA PRO A 225 1.47 -15.44 44.22
C PRO A 225 2.36 -14.89 43.10
N SER A 226 3.68 -15.14 43.14
CA SER A 226 4.67 -14.74 42.13
C SER A 226 5.00 -15.83 41.08
N ALA A 227 4.31 -16.98 41.15
CA ALA A 227 4.52 -18.12 40.27
C ALA A 227 3.88 -17.94 38.88
N ALA A 228 4.51 -18.53 37.86
CA ALA A 228 3.91 -18.75 36.55
C ALA A 228 2.76 -19.75 36.68
N ARG A 229 1.58 -19.41 36.14
CA ARG A 229 0.33 -20.13 36.39
C ARG A 229 0.33 -21.52 35.75
N THR A 230 0.47 -22.55 36.58
CA THR A 230 0.37 -23.97 36.19
C THR A 230 -1.07 -24.43 36.01
N GLY A 231 -1.31 -25.46 35.20
CA GLY A 231 -2.63 -26.04 34.99
C GLY A 231 -2.61 -27.31 34.12
N ILE A 232 -3.72 -28.06 34.12
CA ILE A 232 -3.90 -29.27 33.29
C ILE A 232 -4.24 -28.88 31.84
N THR A 233 -5.11 -27.89 31.67
CA THR A 233 -5.33 -27.19 30.40
C THR A 233 -4.23 -26.14 30.17
N GLU A 234 -3.94 -25.80 28.92
CA GLU A 234 -3.01 -24.71 28.61
C GLU A 234 -3.48 -23.37 29.22
N THR A 235 -2.62 -22.79 30.06
CA THR A 235 -2.83 -21.51 30.76
C THR A 235 -2.27 -20.31 29.98
N THR A 236 -1.29 -20.54 29.09
CA THR A 236 -0.45 -19.52 28.47
C THR A 236 -0.76 -19.39 26.97
N ARG A 237 -1.61 -18.42 26.59
CA ARG A 237 -1.96 -18.11 25.17
C ARG A 237 -1.05 -17.07 24.51
N GLU A 238 -0.40 -16.24 25.33
CA GLU A 238 0.56 -15.21 24.94
C GLU A 238 1.83 -15.41 25.79
N ILE A 239 2.99 -14.97 25.30
CA ILE A 239 4.26 -15.18 26.01
C ILE A 239 4.26 -14.40 27.33
N ALA A 240 4.30 -15.11 28.45
CA ALA A 240 4.33 -14.52 29.78
C ALA A 240 5.78 -14.30 30.27
N ARG A 241 6.06 -13.12 30.82
CA ARG A 241 7.40 -12.68 31.26
C ARG A 241 7.51 -12.65 32.79
N TYR A 242 8.56 -13.27 33.32
CA TYR A 242 8.85 -13.35 34.75
C TYR A 242 10.29 -12.90 35.02
N ALA A 243 10.50 -11.96 35.94
CA ALA A 243 11.84 -11.64 36.43
C ALA A 243 12.33 -12.74 37.40
N ASP A 244 13.65 -12.92 37.49
CA ASP A 244 14.25 -13.68 38.58
C ASP A 244 13.99 -12.98 39.93
N PRO A 245 13.65 -13.69 41.02
CA PRO A 245 13.48 -13.08 42.35
C PRO A 245 14.80 -12.51 42.90
N ASP A 246 15.94 -13.14 42.59
CA ASP A 246 17.24 -12.63 43.03
C ASP A 246 17.69 -11.45 42.15
N ARG A 247 17.75 -10.27 42.76
CA ARG A 247 18.21 -9.03 42.11
C ARG A 247 19.70 -9.05 41.73
N SER A 248 20.49 -10.00 42.23
CA SER A 248 21.88 -10.23 41.82
C SER A 248 21.97 -10.88 40.41
N LEU A 249 20.90 -11.58 40.00
CA LEU A 249 20.78 -12.26 38.73
C LEU A 249 19.94 -11.41 37.76
N PRO A 250 20.54 -10.74 36.76
CA PRO A 250 19.81 -9.93 35.78
C PRO A 250 19.17 -10.84 34.72
N PHE A 251 18.34 -11.80 35.15
CA PHE A 251 17.71 -12.80 34.30
C PHE A 251 16.21 -12.56 34.15
N VAL A 252 15.71 -12.86 32.95
CA VAL A 252 14.29 -12.77 32.62
C VAL A 252 13.86 -14.07 31.95
N TRP A 253 12.86 -14.71 32.52
CA TRP A 253 12.31 -16.00 32.11
C TRP A 253 11.00 -15.80 31.35
N TYR A 254 10.84 -16.45 30.21
CA TYR A 254 9.66 -16.34 29.35
C TYR A 254 8.97 -17.70 29.15
N ASP A 255 7.69 -17.79 29.52
CA ASP A 255 6.84 -18.95 29.25
C ASP A 255 6.20 -18.79 27.87
N VAL A 256 6.64 -19.59 26.89
CA VAL A 256 6.13 -19.52 25.52
C VAL A 256 4.89 -20.42 25.38
N PRO A 257 3.81 -19.99 24.69
CA PRO A 257 2.66 -20.84 24.38
C PRO A 257 3.06 -22.19 23.76
N GLY A 258 2.22 -23.22 23.93
CA GLY A 258 2.50 -24.57 23.46
C GLY A 258 2.73 -24.68 21.95
N ALA A 259 3.80 -25.38 21.58
CA ALA A 259 3.88 -25.96 20.24
C ALA A 259 2.71 -26.95 20.06
N GLY A 260 1.82 -26.68 19.10
CA GLY A 260 0.69 -27.54 18.73
C GLY A 260 -0.69 -27.17 19.32
N THR A 261 -0.82 -26.15 20.17
CA THR A 261 -2.11 -25.59 20.61
C THR A 261 -2.58 -24.41 19.76
N LEU A 262 -1.62 -23.65 19.23
CA LEU A 262 -1.86 -22.64 18.20
C LEU A 262 -1.99 -23.31 16.83
N SER A 263 -2.84 -22.78 15.95
CA SER A 263 -3.03 -23.25 14.56
C SER A 263 -1.88 -22.84 13.64
N ILE A 264 -0.64 -23.03 14.10
CA ILE A 264 0.60 -22.57 13.48
C ILE A 264 1.45 -23.82 13.17
N PRO A 265 1.91 -24.01 11.91
CA PRO A 265 2.86 -25.05 11.58
C PRO A 265 4.13 -24.96 12.44
N GLY A 266 4.65 -26.10 12.92
CA GLY A 266 5.80 -26.12 13.85
C GLY A 266 7.06 -25.40 13.37
N TRP A 267 7.24 -25.22 12.06
CA TRP A 267 8.34 -24.43 11.49
C TRP A 267 8.09 -22.90 11.56
N GLN A 268 6.84 -22.43 11.52
CA GLN A 268 6.47 -21.02 11.70
C GLN A 268 6.53 -20.58 13.17
N TYR A 269 6.40 -21.52 14.10
CA TYR A 269 6.31 -21.26 15.53
C TYR A 269 7.49 -20.41 16.05
N PHE A 270 8.71 -20.69 15.59
CA PHE A 270 9.90 -19.96 16.01
C PHE A 270 9.82 -18.46 15.69
N ASP A 271 9.51 -18.11 14.44
CA ASP A 271 9.46 -16.71 13.99
C ASP A 271 8.20 -15.97 14.50
N GLN A 272 7.05 -16.65 14.57
CA GLN A 272 5.79 -16.02 15.03
C GLN A 272 5.76 -15.79 16.54
N GLN A 273 6.33 -16.70 17.34
CA GLN A 273 6.57 -16.42 18.76
C GLN A 273 7.70 -15.38 18.94
N GLY A 274 8.55 -15.18 17.92
CA GLY A 274 9.63 -14.20 17.93
C GLY A 274 10.87 -14.70 18.67
N LEU A 275 11.12 -16.02 18.66
CA LEU A 275 12.16 -16.65 19.47
C LEU A 275 13.58 -16.15 19.12
N TYR A 276 13.75 -15.56 17.94
CA TYR A 276 14.99 -14.91 17.48
C TYR A 276 15.48 -13.73 18.34
N ILE A 277 14.71 -13.22 19.32
CA ILE A 277 15.17 -12.13 20.21
C ILE A 277 15.85 -12.61 21.50
N PHE A 278 15.78 -13.91 21.84
CA PHE A 278 16.22 -14.40 23.14
C PHE A 278 17.71 -14.76 23.13
N ASP A 279 18.37 -14.49 24.26
CA ASP A 279 19.80 -14.79 24.42
C ASP A 279 20.04 -16.29 24.64
N CYS A 280 19.01 -17.02 25.07
CA CYS A 280 19.00 -18.48 25.18
C CYS A 280 17.59 -19.08 25.13
N ILE A 281 17.46 -20.30 24.61
CA ILE A 281 16.21 -21.07 24.58
C ILE A 281 16.39 -22.38 25.37
N ILE A 282 15.42 -22.69 26.24
CA ILE A 282 15.31 -23.97 26.94
C ILE A 282 14.18 -24.74 26.27
N LEU A 283 14.52 -25.81 25.57
CA LEU A 283 13.57 -26.67 24.87
C LEU A 283 13.11 -27.79 25.80
N LEU A 284 11.85 -27.74 26.22
CA LEU A 284 11.26 -28.67 27.17
C LEU A 284 10.34 -29.69 26.50
N PHE A 285 10.68 -30.98 26.64
CA PHE A 285 9.82 -32.11 26.27
C PHE A 285 9.60 -33.05 27.47
N ASP A 286 8.62 -33.95 27.43
CA ASP A 286 8.33 -34.87 28.55
C ASP A 286 8.43 -36.36 28.17
N ASN A 287 7.76 -36.78 27.10
CA ASN A 287 7.58 -38.17 26.71
C ASN A 287 8.11 -38.50 25.31
N ARG A 288 7.96 -37.57 24.37
CA ARG A 288 8.40 -37.73 22.97
C ARG A 288 9.11 -36.46 22.52
N PHE A 289 10.16 -36.65 21.74
CA PHE A 289 10.78 -35.60 20.94
C PHE A 289 10.00 -35.50 19.62
N THR A 290 9.63 -34.29 19.20
CA THR A 290 8.73 -34.07 18.07
C THR A 290 9.42 -33.32 16.91
N ALA A 291 8.79 -33.34 15.73
CA ALA A 291 9.25 -32.55 14.59
C ALA A 291 9.27 -31.03 14.87
N THR A 292 8.46 -30.53 15.82
CA THR A 292 8.50 -29.11 16.21
C THR A 292 9.68 -28.81 17.11
N ASP A 293 10.06 -29.75 18.00
CA ASP A 293 11.26 -29.63 18.84
C ASP A 293 12.53 -29.59 17.96
N ILE A 294 12.58 -30.43 16.91
CA ILE A 294 13.62 -30.38 15.87
C ILE A 294 13.62 -29.03 15.13
N ALA A 295 12.46 -28.54 14.68
CA ALA A 295 12.35 -27.27 13.96
C ALA A 295 12.76 -26.05 14.81
N ILE A 296 12.50 -26.09 16.13
CA ILE A 296 13.01 -25.10 17.09
C ILE A 296 14.54 -25.16 17.13
N LEU A 297 15.16 -26.34 17.29
CA LEU A 297 16.62 -26.46 17.33
C LEU A 297 17.31 -26.09 16.02
N GLN A 298 16.72 -26.43 14.87
CA GLN A 298 17.24 -26.01 13.57
C GLN A 298 17.27 -24.48 13.44
N ASN A 299 16.22 -23.80 13.92
CA ASN A 299 16.24 -22.34 13.97
C ASN A 299 17.19 -21.80 15.05
N CYS A 300 17.30 -22.42 16.24
CA CYS A 300 18.32 -22.04 17.23
C CYS A 300 19.75 -22.08 16.63
N ALA A 301 20.09 -23.16 15.92
CA ALA A 301 21.37 -23.32 15.24
C ALA A 301 21.58 -22.28 14.12
N ARG A 302 20.56 -22.04 13.30
CA ARG A 302 20.55 -21.02 12.23
C ARG A 302 20.79 -19.61 12.79
N PHE A 303 20.00 -19.20 13.78
CA PHE A 303 20.10 -17.90 14.46
C PHE A 303 21.29 -17.80 15.44
N LYS A 304 22.01 -18.90 15.68
CA LYS A 304 23.14 -19.03 16.63
C LYS A 304 22.77 -18.77 18.10
N ILE A 305 21.51 -19.00 18.45
CA ILE A 305 21.00 -18.91 19.82
C ILE A 305 21.31 -20.24 20.53
N PRO A 306 21.94 -20.23 21.73
CA PRO A 306 22.22 -21.45 22.48
C PRO A 306 20.92 -22.09 22.98
N ALA A 307 20.81 -23.41 22.79
CA ALA A 307 19.66 -24.20 23.20
C ALA A 307 20.06 -25.26 24.24
N TYR A 308 19.28 -25.37 25.32
CA TYR A 308 19.35 -26.49 26.28
C TYR A 308 18.21 -27.47 26.02
N ILE A 309 18.51 -28.74 25.79
CA ILE A 309 17.49 -29.78 25.58
C ILE A 309 17.17 -30.41 26.94
N VAL A 310 15.97 -30.14 27.47
CA VAL A 310 15.56 -30.53 28.82
C VAL A 310 14.37 -31.48 28.75
N ARG A 311 14.45 -32.59 29.48
CA ARG A 311 13.35 -33.53 29.67
C ARG A 311 12.74 -33.33 31.05
N SER A 312 11.45 -32.99 31.10
CA SER A 312 10.69 -32.83 32.35
C SER A 312 10.15 -34.16 32.90
N LYS A 313 9.60 -34.10 34.12
CA LYS A 313 8.90 -35.22 34.79
C LYS A 313 9.82 -36.44 34.97
N SER A 314 11.11 -36.20 35.22
CA SER A 314 12.09 -37.29 35.34
C SER A 314 11.87 -38.15 36.58
N ASP A 315 11.31 -37.59 37.64
CA ASP A 315 10.72 -38.30 38.79
C ASP A 315 9.75 -39.41 38.37
N GLN A 316 8.68 -39.09 37.63
CA GLN A 316 7.64 -40.02 37.21
C GLN A 316 8.15 -41.02 36.18
N ASN A 317 9.03 -40.58 35.27
CA ASN A 317 9.69 -41.48 34.32
C ASN A 317 10.62 -42.49 35.04
N MET A 318 11.47 -42.03 35.95
CA MET A 318 12.37 -42.86 36.75
C MET A 318 11.57 -43.81 37.65
N SER A 319 10.49 -43.34 38.28
CA SER A 319 9.54 -44.17 39.05
C SER A 319 8.95 -45.30 38.20
N ASN A 320 8.63 -45.05 36.93
CA ASN A 320 8.14 -46.08 36.02
C ASN A 320 9.24 -47.09 35.62
N VAL A 321 10.41 -46.62 35.18
CA VAL A 321 11.55 -47.52 34.87
C VAL A 321 11.95 -48.36 36.09
N LEU A 322 11.92 -47.78 37.30
CA LEU A 322 12.21 -48.47 38.55
C LEU A 322 11.19 -49.57 38.89
N LYS A 323 9.91 -49.43 38.50
CA LYS A 323 8.91 -50.52 38.64
C LYS A 323 9.24 -51.69 37.73
N ASP A 324 9.66 -51.43 36.50
CA ASP A 324 10.02 -52.48 35.53
C ASP A 324 11.35 -53.14 35.87
N VAL A 325 12.36 -52.39 36.31
CA VAL A 325 13.63 -52.92 36.86
C VAL A 325 13.37 -53.80 38.09
N ARG A 326 12.51 -53.37 39.03
CA ARG A 326 12.07 -54.18 40.19
C ARG A 326 11.32 -55.46 39.77
N ARG A 327 10.59 -55.45 38.66
CA ARG A 327 9.89 -56.63 38.12
C ARG A 327 10.88 -57.59 37.46
N ALA A 328 11.83 -57.09 36.67
CA ALA A 328 12.84 -57.88 35.97
C ALA A 328 13.79 -58.59 36.94
N TYR A 329 14.42 -57.84 37.85
CA TYR A 329 15.43 -58.35 38.79
C TYR A 329 14.84 -58.87 40.12
N LYS A 330 13.55 -59.26 40.14
CA LYS A 330 12.85 -59.71 41.35
C LYS A 330 13.49 -60.93 42.04
N LYS A 331 14.22 -61.77 41.29
CA LYS A 331 14.88 -62.97 41.81
C LYS A 331 16.27 -62.68 42.39
N ASP A 332 16.90 -61.61 41.94
CA ASP A 332 18.33 -61.34 42.08
C ASP A 332 18.70 -60.70 43.43
N ARG A 333 17.71 -60.41 44.29
CA ARG A 333 17.87 -59.88 45.66
C ARG A 333 18.64 -58.54 45.77
N LEU A 334 18.75 -57.79 44.68
CA LEU A 334 19.36 -56.46 44.64
C LEU A 334 18.75 -55.49 45.67
N SER A 335 19.58 -54.63 46.24
CA SER A 335 19.17 -53.58 47.18
C SER A 335 18.31 -52.49 46.51
N LYS A 336 17.65 -51.67 47.33
CA LYS A 336 16.90 -50.49 46.85
C LYS A 336 17.79 -49.53 46.04
N THR A 337 19.07 -49.41 46.41
CA THR A 337 20.06 -48.52 45.78
C THR A 337 20.49 -49.04 44.42
N GLU A 338 20.93 -50.29 44.30
CA GLU A 338 21.31 -50.90 43.01
C GLU A 338 20.15 -50.87 42.00
N LEU A 339 18.92 -51.08 42.48
CA LEU A 339 17.71 -50.99 41.65
C LEU A 339 17.44 -49.55 41.18
N ARG A 340 17.70 -48.53 42.02
CA ARG A 340 17.64 -47.10 41.65
C ARG A 340 18.73 -46.73 40.64
N GLU A 341 19.97 -47.15 40.88
CA GLU A 341 21.12 -46.89 39.99
C GLU A 341 20.90 -47.49 38.59
N ARG A 342 20.51 -48.77 38.51
CA ARG A 342 20.17 -49.41 37.22
C ARG A 342 19.00 -48.71 36.52
N ALA A 343 17.99 -48.28 37.26
CA ALA A 343 16.87 -47.54 36.67
C ALA A 343 17.30 -46.16 36.16
N LYS A 344 18.18 -45.45 36.88
CA LYS A 344 18.78 -44.18 36.46
C LYS A 344 19.65 -44.37 35.21
N GLU A 345 20.51 -45.39 35.16
CA GLU A 345 21.32 -45.70 33.97
C GLU A 345 20.44 -45.99 32.74
N ILE A 346 19.48 -46.90 32.86
CA ILE A 346 18.55 -47.26 31.77
C ILE A 346 17.76 -46.03 31.28
N TYR A 347 17.23 -45.22 32.21
CA TYR A 347 16.47 -44.02 31.88
C TYR A 347 17.32 -42.94 31.20
N THR A 348 18.49 -42.64 31.76
CA THR A 348 19.39 -41.60 31.24
C THR A 348 19.97 -41.98 29.88
N ARG A 349 20.50 -43.20 29.75
CA ARG A 349 21.06 -43.72 28.50
C ARG A 349 19.99 -43.84 27.42
N GLY A 350 18.85 -44.46 27.71
CA GLY A 350 17.75 -44.60 26.76
C GLY A 350 17.15 -43.25 26.30
N THR A 351 17.12 -42.24 27.17
CA THR A 351 16.71 -40.88 26.78
C THR A 351 17.73 -40.23 25.86
N ARG A 352 19.03 -40.27 26.20
CA ARG A 352 20.10 -39.65 25.42
C ARG A 352 20.28 -40.32 24.06
N GLU A 353 20.31 -41.66 24.01
CA GLU A 353 20.31 -42.45 22.76
C GLU A 353 19.11 -42.13 21.85
N ASN A 354 17.92 -41.91 22.42
CA ASN A 354 16.74 -41.55 21.65
C ASN A 354 16.82 -40.14 21.05
N VAL A 355 17.14 -39.13 21.85
CA VAL A 355 17.25 -37.75 21.35
C VAL A 355 18.38 -37.65 20.32
N GLU A 356 19.53 -38.27 20.56
CA GLU A 356 20.65 -38.23 19.60
C GLU A 356 20.28 -38.86 18.26
N ARG A 357 19.50 -39.95 18.26
CA ARG A 357 18.97 -40.56 17.03
C ARG A 357 18.05 -39.61 16.26
N GLU A 358 17.15 -38.89 16.94
CA GLU A 358 16.24 -37.98 16.24
C GLU A 358 16.95 -36.68 15.79
N LEU A 359 17.97 -36.20 16.51
CA LEU A 359 18.86 -35.11 16.05
C LEU A 359 19.62 -35.50 14.76
N LYS A 360 20.13 -36.74 14.69
CA LYS A 360 20.80 -37.30 13.51
C LYS A 360 19.87 -37.58 12.32
N ARG A 361 18.55 -37.65 12.56
CA ARG A 361 17.49 -37.83 11.54
C ARG A 361 16.87 -36.52 11.07
N ALA A 362 17.22 -35.39 11.68
CA ALA A 362 16.79 -34.09 11.19
C ALA A 362 17.36 -33.84 9.78
N GLU A 363 16.65 -33.06 8.97
CA GLU A 363 17.12 -32.61 7.67
C GLU A 363 17.08 -31.06 7.64
N PRO A 364 18.23 -30.36 7.65
CA PRO A 364 19.59 -30.89 7.83
C PRO A 364 19.84 -31.50 9.23
N PRO A 365 20.76 -32.46 9.36
CA PRO A 365 21.09 -33.09 10.65
C PRO A 365 21.63 -32.11 11.68
N LEU A 366 21.21 -32.28 12.93
CA LEU A 366 21.69 -31.48 14.06
C LEU A 366 22.89 -32.17 14.75
N PRO A 367 23.87 -31.40 15.26
CA PRO A 367 24.94 -31.96 16.07
C PRO A 367 24.40 -32.53 17.38
N SER A 368 25.03 -33.60 17.88
CA SER A 368 24.73 -34.17 19.19
C SER A 368 24.88 -33.12 20.29
N GLN A 369 23.85 -32.94 21.10
CA GLN A 369 23.75 -31.94 22.16
C GLN A 369 23.49 -32.60 23.52
N ARG A 370 23.89 -31.93 24.61
CA ARG A 370 23.64 -32.42 25.98
C ARG A 370 22.15 -32.39 26.27
N VAL A 371 21.63 -33.50 26.80
CA VAL A 371 20.23 -33.65 27.23
C VAL A 371 20.20 -33.82 28.73
N TYR A 372 19.44 -32.96 29.40
CA TYR A 372 19.29 -32.91 30.84
C TYR A 372 17.93 -33.49 31.24
N MET A 373 17.92 -34.47 32.12
CA MET A 373 16.72 -35.03 32.73
C MET A 373 16.49 -34.37 34.09
N VAL A 374 15.33 -33.73 34.26
CA VAL A 374 14.98 -32.98 35.48
C VAL A 374 13.58 -33.29 36.03
N SER A 375 13.52 -33.45 37.35
CA SER A 375 12.33 -33.21 38.15
C SER A 375 12.27 -31.74 38.55
N GLN A 376 11.07 -31.17 38.58
CA GLN A 376 10.87 -29.74 38.87
C GLN A 376 11.00 -29.45 40.36
N ASP A 377 10.57 -30.38 41.21
CA ASP A 377 10.61 -30.25 42.66
C ASP A 377 12.07 -30.34 43.14
N ILE A 378 12.84 -31.32 42.65
CA ILE A 378 14.28 -31.45 42.90
C ILE A 378 15.04 -30.21 42.42
N LEU A 379 14.73 -29.70 41.21
CA LEU A 379 15.36 -28.50 40.67
C LEU A 379 15.06 -27.26 41.52
N CYS A 380 13.83 -27.14 42.03
CA CYS A 380 13.43 -26.04 42.91
C CYS A 380 14.15 -26.13 44.27
N HIS A 381 14.18 -27.31 44.90
CA HIS A 381 14.87 -27.53 46.17
C HIS A 381 16.37 -27.22 46.03
N LEU A 382 17.03 -27.67 44.95
CA LEU A 382 18.43 -27.34 44.69
C LEU A 382 18.64 -25.84 44.43
N ARG A 383 17.72 -25.15 43.74
CA ARG A 383 17.80 -23.69 43.50
C ARG A 383 17.65 -22.90 44.80
N ILE A 384 16.77 -23.34 45.70
CA ILE A 384 16.53 -22.74 47.01
C ILE A 384 17.70 -23.02 47.97
N ALA A 385 18.16 -24.27 48.09
CA ALA A 385 19.25 -24.67 48.99
C ALA A 385 20.60 -24.02 48.65
N ASN A 386 20.81 -23.61 47.40
CA ASN A 386 21.97 -22.80 47.00
C ASN A 386 21.85 -21.29 47.35
N GLY A 387 20.80 -20.88 48.08
CA GLY A 387 20.58 -19.49 48.50
C GLY A 387 20.08 -18.56 47.40
N LEU A 388 19.49 -19.10 46.33
CA LEU A 388 19.07 -18.35 45.13
C LEU A 388 17.55 -18.38 44.91
N GLY A 389 16.75 -18.57 45.96
CA GLY A 389 15.29 -18.57 45.93
C GLY A 389 14.70 -18.15 47.28
N ASN A 390 13.40 -17.88 47.31
CA ASN A 390 12.68 -17.55 48.54
C ASN A 390 11.75 -18.69 48.92
N LEU A 391 11.79 -19.13 50.18
CA LEU A 391 10.73 -19.92 50.78
C LEU A 391 9.69 -18.99 51.38
N ASP A 392 8.41 -19.25 51.12
CA ASP A 392 7.33 -18.79 51.98
C ASP A 392 7.23 -19.77 53.17
N GLU A 393 7.01 -19.27 54.41
CA GLU A 393 7.08 -20.07 55.66
C GLU A 393 6.06 -21.23 55.74
N SER A 394 5.15 -21.36 54.77
CA SER A 394 4.16 -22.44 54.65
C SER A 394 4.68 -23.72 54.02
N ASP A 395 5.84 -23.69 53.37
CA ASP A 395 6.24 -24.75 52.41
C ASP A 395 7.25 -25.76 53.00
N GLU A 396 7.63 -25.63 54.29
CA GLU A 396 8.59 -26.53 54.95
C GLU A 396 8.12 -27.99 55.04
N ASP A 397 6.82 -28.24 55.26
CA ASP A 397 6.20 -29.58 55.33
C ASP A 397 6.34 -30.40 54.02
N GLY A 398 6.79 -29.78 52.92
CA GLY A 398 6.98 -30.43 51.62
C GLY A 398 8.42 -30.87 51.31
N MET A 399 9.39 -30.58 52.19
CA MET A 399 10.80 -30.90 51.94
C MET A 399 11.05 -32.43 51.88
N LEU A 400 11.77 -32.86 50.85
CA LEU A 400 12.35 -34.20 50.81
C LEU A 400 13.59 -34.23 51.72
N GLU A 401 13.67 -35.23 52.60
CA GLU A 401 14.87 -35.59 53.36
C GLU A 401 16.12 -35.56 52.46
N GLU A 402 17.23 -34.94 52.89
CA GLU A 402 18.38 -34.67 52.01
C GLU A 402 18.93 -35.93 51.32
N ASP A 403 18.97 -37.07 52.03
CA ASP A 403 19.37 -38.37 51.48
C ASP A 403 18.45 -38.86 50.34
N GLU A 404 17.13 -38.63 50.45
CA GLU A 404 16.18 -39.00 49.39
C GLU A 404 16.16 -37.96 48.26
N LEU A 405 16.37 -36.68 48.55
CA LEU A 405 16.59 -35.66 47.52
C LEU A 405 17.82 -36.03 46.66
N LEU A 406 18.99 -36.19 47.29
CA LEU A 406 20.26 -36.50 46.62
C LEU A 406 20.22 -37.83 45.85
N ALA A 407 19.57 -38.86 46.40
CA ALA A 407 19.42 -40.16 45.74
C ALA A 407 18.55 -40.11 44.46
N ASN A 408 17.70 -39.09 44.29
CA ASN A 408 16.83 -38.96 43.12
C ASN A 408 17.32 -37.92 42.09
N VAL A 409 18.29 -37.04 42.43
CA VAL A 409 18.92 -36.11 41.45
C VAL A 409 19.42 -36.88 40.23
N VAL A 410 19.10 -36.41 39.04
CA VAL A 410 19.59 -36.92 37.75
C VAL A 410 20.61 -35.94 37.16
N ASP A 411 20.13 -34.85 36.53
CA ASP A 411 20.98 -33.81 35.93
C ASP A 411 20.63 -32.38 36.42
N GLU A 412 19.74 -32.21 37.40
CA GLU A 412 19.21 -30.91 37.84
C GLU A 412 20.32 -29.93 38.25
N GLY A 413 21.24 -30.38 39.09
CA GLY A 413 22.40 -29.60 39.52
C GLY A 413 23.41 -29.34 38.39
N GLU A 414 23.37 -30.11 37.29
CA GLU A 414 24.17 -29.84 36.10
C GLU A 414 23.52 -28.75 35.25
N LEU A 415 22.21 -28.85 35.02
CA LEU A 415 21.43 -27.85 34.29
C LEU A 415 21.53 -26.47 34.96
N LEU A 416 21.44 -26.41 36.30
CA LEU A 416 21.64 -25.15 37.04
C LEU A 416 23.04 -24.57 36.81
N ARG A 417 24.11 -25.36 36.94
CA ARG A 417 25.48 -24.86 36.70
C ARG A 417 25.65 -24.37 35.27
N ASP A 418 25.28 -25.17 34.29
CA ASP A 418 25.52 -24.87 32.88
C ASP A 418 24.70 -23.65 32.43
N ILE A 419 23.46 -23.47 32.91
CA ILE A 419 22.65 -22.26 32.64
C ILE A 419 23.24 -21.01 33.31
N LEU A 420 23.58 -21.09 34.61
CA LEU A 420 23.99 -19.93 35.41
C LEU A 420 25.41 -19.46 35.05
N VAL A 421 26.31 -20.38 34.70
CA VAL A 421 27.67 -20.05 34.24
C VAL A 421 27.65 -19.48 32.82
N ASP A 422 26.96 -20.11 31.86
CA ASP A 422 26.88 -19.59 30.49
C ASP A 422 26.25 -18.19 30.45
N ALA A 423 25.18 -17.93 31.22
CA ALA A 423 24.57 -16.60 31.31
C ALA A 423 25.42 -15.58 32.10
N LYS A 424 26.50 -16.00 32.76
CA LYS A 424 27.53 -15.13 33.33
C LYS A 424 28.62 -14.83 32.31
N ASP A 425 29.08 -15.83 31.58
CA ASP A 425 30.22 -15.71 30.65
C ASP A 425 29.82 -15.14 29.28
N ARG A 426 28.58 -15.38 28.82
CA ARG A 426 27.99 -14.81 27.60
C ARG A 426 27.46 -13.39 27.79
N ARG A 427 27.42 -12.87 29.03
CA ARG A 427 26.94 -11.52 29.34
C ARG A 427 27.86 -10.48 28.69
N PRO A 428 27.36 -9.50 27.92
CA PRO A 428 28.20 -8.52 27.24
C PRO A 428 28.87 -7.58 28.26
N THR A 429 30.13 -7.85 28.58
CA THR A 429 30.95 -6.97 29.42
C THR A 429 31.12 -5.61 28.72
N LYS A 430 30.92 -4.52 29.47
CA LYS A 430 30.83 -3.13 28.95
C LYS A 430 32.03 -2.65 28.12
N GLN A 431 33.14 -3.38 28.09
CA GLN A 431 34.37 -3.05 27.36
C GLN A 431 34.43 -3.58 25.92
N LYS A 432 33.50 -4.45 25.47
CA LYS A 432 33.48 -4.98 24.08
C LYS A 432 32.33 -4.47 23.21
N ALA A 433 31.50 -3.56 23.71
CA ALA A 433 30.38 -2.97 22.96
C ALA A 433 30.76 -1.74 22.10
N SER A 434 32.03 -1.33 22.10
CA SER A 434 32.51 -0.14 21.36
C SER A 434 33.33 -0.52 20.12
N GLY A 435 32.63 -0.96 19.07
CA GLY A 435 33.20 -1.18 17.72
C GLY A 435 33.58 -2.63 17.40
N GLN A 436 33.57 -2.93 16.08
CA GLN A 436 33.96 -4.22 15.47
C GLN A 436 33.09 -5.46 15.82
N SER A 437 31.93 -5.59 15.18
CA SER A 437 31.40 -6.94 14.86
C SER A 437 30.53 -6.99 13.59
N PHE A 438 29.66 -6.00 13.35
CA PHE A 438 28.69 -6.06 12.24
C PHE A 438 29.24 -5.79 10.82
N ASP A 439 30.35 -5.05 10.66
CA ASP A 439 30.85 -4.62 9.34
C ASP A 439 31.72 -5.66 8.60
N LYS A 440 32.07 -6.80 9.24
CA LYS A 440 32.86 -7.86 8.59
C LYS A 440 32.02 -8.84 7.76
N ALA A 441 30.70 -8.90 7.94
CA ALA A 441 29.83 -9.86 7.26
C ALA A 441 29.42 -9.47 5.83
N GLN A 442 29.52 -8.19 5.46
CA GLN A 442 29.11 -7.71 4.13
C GLN A 442 30.26 -7.45 3.14
N ARG A 443 31.53 -7.54 3.58
CA ARG A 443 32.70 -7.20 2.75
C ARG A 443 33.41 -8.39 2.08
N SER A 444 32.84 -9.60 2.14
CA SER A 444 33.44 -10.82 1.54
C SER A 444 32.69 -11.35 0.31
N ARG A 445 31.94 -10.49 -0.38
CA ARG A 445 31.32 -10.77 -1.69
C ARG A 445 31.36 -9.52 -2.59
N VAL A 446 32.52 -9.33 -3.21
CA VAL A 446 32.75 -8.56 -4.45
C VAL A 446 33.58 -9.47 -5.34
#